data_AF-A0A6L8IN93-F1
#
_entry.id   AF-A0A6L8IN93-F1
#
_cell.length_a   1.000
_cell.length_b   1.000
_cell.length_c   1.000
_cell.angle_alpha   90.00
_cell.angle_beta   90.00
_cell.angle_gamma   90.00
#
_symmetry.space_group_name_H-M   'P 1'
#
loop_
_entity.id
_entity.type
_entity.pdbx_description
1 polymer ?
#
loop_
_entity_poly.entity_id
_entity_poly.type
_entity_poly.pdbx_seq_one_letter_code
_entity_poly.pdbx_strand_id
1 'polypeptide(L)'
;MRAGQVARPVQTFSDEYLARCRELSAMDIVRFLDDFKRVHGQVESRSRLISLKVPEPLLAAFKVEARLRGVPYQTQIKNLMRQWLQAAEARPDE
;
A
#
# COMPACT_ATOMS: atom_id res chain seq x y z
N MET A 1 3.87 37.04 -2.05
CA MET A 1 3.08 35.79 -2.06
C MET A 1 3.56 34.91 -0.92
N ARG A 2 2.73 34.62 0.09
CA ARG A 2 3.09 33.73 1.21
C ARG A 2 2.46 32.35 1.00
N ALA A 3 3.21 31.31 1.34
CA ALA A 3 2.92 29.90 1.11
C ALA A 3 1.53 29.50 1.61
N GLY A 4 0.80 28.74 0.78
CA GLY A 4 -0.50 28.15 1.11
C GLY A 4 -0.36 27.18 2.27
N GLN A 5 -0.95 27.55 3.40
CA GLN A 5 -1.11 26.70 4.56
C GLN A 5 -2.13 25.61 4.21
N VAL A 6 -1.66 24.37 4.01
CA VAL A 6 -2.56 23.22 3.85
C VAL A 6 -3.21 22.99 5.22
N ALA A 7 -4.51 23.28 5.33
CA ALA A 7 -5.27 23.01 6.54
C ALA A 7 -5.17 21.50 6.85
N ARG A 8 -4.47 21.17 7.94
CA ARG A 8 -4.46 19.79 8.45
C ARG A 8 -5.90 19.44 8.81
N PRO A 9 -6.46 18.33 8.32
CA PRO A 9 -7.80 17.92 8.74
C PRO A 9 -7.76 17.73 10.26
N VAL A 10 -8.44 18.62 10.97
CA VAL A 10 -8.55 18.54 12.43
C VAL A 10 -9.59 17.47 12.71
N GLN A 11 -9.13 16.32 13.20
CA GLN A 11 -10.03 15.30 13.71
C GLN A 11 -10.62 15.80 15.02
N THR A 12 -11.94 15.93 15.08
CA THR A 12 -12.66 16.28 16.30
C THR A 12 -13.12 15.01 17.01
N PHE A 13 -13.08 15.03 18.34
CA PHE A 13 -13.55 13.94 19.18
C PHE A 13 -14.54 14.51 20.21
N SER A 14 -15.52 13.72 20.62
CA SER A 14 -16.46 14.13 21.67
C SER A 14 -15.79 14.12 23.05
N ASP A 15 -16.29 14.95 23.96
CA ASP A 15 -15.79 14.99 25.34
C ASP A 15 -15.96 13.62 26.04
N GLU A 16 -17.04 12.91 25.76
CA GLU A 16 -17.29 11.55 26.24
C GLU A 16 -16.20 10.56 25.80
N TYR A 17 -15.80 10.64 24.53
CA TYR A 17 -14.73 9.82 23.98
C TYR A 17 -13.40 10.11 24.68
N LEU A 18 -13.09 11.39 24.89
CA LEU A 18 -11.87 11.81 25.58
C LEU A 18 -11.86 11.37 27.06
N ALA A 19 -13.01 11.39 27.73
CA ALA A 19 -13.15 10.89 29.09
C ALA A 19 -12.83 9.38 29.16
N ARG A 20 -13.39 8.58 28.26
CA ARG A 20 -13.08 7.15 28.14
C ARG A 20 -11.61 6.89 27.83
N CYS A 21 -10.96 7.70 27.01
CA CYS A 21 -9.52 7.56 26.73
C CYS A 21 -8.65 7.77 27.97
N ARG A 22 -9.09 8.59 28.94
CA ARG A 22 -8.35 8.83 30.20
C ARG A 22 -8.42 7.64 31.15
N GLU A 23 -9.39 6.76 30.98
CA GLU A 23 -9.60 5.56 31.80
C GLU A 23 -8.87 4.33 31.26
N LEU A 24 -8.25 4.41 30.08
CA LEU A 24 -7.55 3.28 29.47
C LEU A 24 -6.31 2.89 30.26
N SER A 25 -6.14 1.59 30.50
CA SER A 25 -4.92 1.07 31.08
C SER A 25 -3.76 1.14 30.07
N ALA A 26 -2.52 1.12 30.57
CA ALA A 26 -1.33 1.08 29.72
C ALA A 26 -1.35 -0.12 28.75
N MET A 27 -1.91 -1.26 29.16
CA MET A 27 -2.03 -2.45 28.30
C MET A 27 -3.07 -2.28 27.20
N ASP A 28 -4.17 -1.57 27.48
CA ASP A 28 -5.17 -1.29 26.45
C ASP A 28 -4.61 -0.33 25.39
N ILE A 29 -3.78 0.64 25.80
CA ILE A 29 -3.08 1.54 24.88
C ILE A 29 -2.10 0.77 23.99
N VAL A 30 -1.30 -0.14 24.57
CA VAL A 30 -0.34 -0.96 23.80
C VAL A 30 -1.08 -1.84 22.80
N ARG A 31 -2.16 -2.52 23.22
CA ARG A 31 -2.98 -3.36 22.34
C ARG A 31 -3.58 -2.54 21.19
N PHE A 32 -4.14 -1.37 21.49
CA PHE A 32 -4.67 -0.47 20.47
C PHE A 32 -3.60 -0.08 19.43
N LEU A 33 -2.38 0.26 19.88
CA LEU A 33 -1.31 0.64 18.96
C LEU A 33 -0.85 -0.52 18.07
N ASP A 34 -0.84 -1.74 18.59
CA ASP A 34 -0.48 -2.93 17.82
C ASP A 34 -1.56 -3.27 16.79
N ASP A 35 -2.83 -3.25 17.20
CA ASP A 35 -3.97 -3.43 16.31
C ASP A 35 -4.02 -2.34 15.23
N PHE A 36 -3.81 -1.08 15.61
CA PHE A 36 -3.73 0.04 14.69
C PHE A 36 -2.62 -0.14 13.67
N LYS A 37 -1.42 -0.56 14.10
CA LYS A 37 -0.31 -0.88 13.19
C LYS A 37 -0.62 -2.06 12.29
N ARG A 38 -1.36 -3.06 12.75
CA ARG A 38 -1.73 -4.21 11.91
C ARG A 38 -2.74 -3.82 10.83
N VAL A 39 -3.69 -2.95 11.16
CA VAL A 39 -4.71 -2.45 10.23
C VAL A 39 -4.14 -1.40 9.26
N HIS A 40 -3.29 -0.49 9.74
CA HIS A 40 -2.79 0.64 8.96
C HIS A 40 -1.33 0.51 8.49
N GLY A 41 -0.58 -0.49 8.97
CA GLY A 41 0.82 -0.70 8.62
C GLY A 41 1.05 -1.20 7.21
N GLN A 42 -0.01 -1.62 6.51
CA GLN A 42 0.00 -1.75 5.06
C GLN A 42 -0.20 -0.38 4.40
N VAL A 43 0.69 0.57 4.67
CA VAL A 43 0.78 1.75 3.83
C VAL A 43 1.30 1.25 2.49
N GLU A 44 0.41 1.05 1.51
CA GLU A 44 0.86 0.79 0.15
C GLU A 44 1.85 1.90 -0.24
N SER A 45 3.10 1.49 -0.50
CA SER A 45 4.13 2.40 -0.95
C SER A 45 3.63 3.15 -2.17
N ARG A 46 3.79 4.48 -2.20
CA ARG A 46 3.34 5.31 -3.32
C ARG A 46 3.83 4.72 -4.63
N SER A 47 2.91 4.51 -5.57
CA SER A 47 3.25 4.05 -6.90
C SER A 47 4.02 5.14 -7.65
N ARG A 48 5.17 4.78 -8.23
CA ARG A 48 5.93 5.64 -9.14
C ARG A 48 5.67 5.19 -10.58
N LEU A 49 5.31 6.13 -11.44
CA LEU A 49 5.17 5.84 -12.87
C LEU A 49 6.56 5.56 -13.47
N ILE A 50 6.65 4.50 -14.27
CA ILE A 50 7.84 4.15 -15.04
C ILE A 50 7.50 4.21 -16.53
N SER A 51 8.48 4.62 -17.33
CA SER A 51 8.41 4.50 -18.79
C SER A 51 9.20 3.26 -19.21
N LEU A 52 8.55 2.35 -19.94
CA LEU A 52 9.13 1.11 -20.42
C LEU A 52 8.78 0.95 -21.90
N LYS A 53 9.79 0.78 -22.76
CA LYS A 53 9.58 0.42 -24.16
C LYS A 53 9.41 -1.10 -24.26
N VAL A 54 8.35 -1.53 -24.94
CA VAL A 54 8.05 -2.94 -25.21
C VAL A 54 7.52 -3.07 -26.64
N PRO A 55 7.82 -4.16 -27.37
CA PRO A 55 7.25 -4.40 -28.68
C PRO A 55 5.72 -4.39 -28.65
N GLU A 56 5.10 -3.69 -29.60
CA GLU A 56 3.63 -3.57 -29.66
C GLU A 56 2.90 -4.91 -29.75
N PRO A 57 3.34 -5.90 -30.58
CA PRO A 57 2.68 -7.18 -30.66
C PRO A 57 2.71 -7.95 -29.33
N LEU A 58 3.83 -7.83 -28.61
CA LEU A 58 3.99 -8.45 -27.30
C LEU A 58 3.03 -7.83 -26.28
N LEU A 59 2.97 -6.50 -26.22
CA LEU A 59 2.07 -5.81 -25.29
C LEU A 59 0.60 -6.11 -25.61
N ALA A 60 0.23 -6.20 -26.89
CA ALA A 60 -1.12 -6.56 -27.32
C ALA A 60 -1.48 -7.99 -26.86
N ALA A 61 -0.64 -8.97 -27.16
CA ALA A 61 -0.85 -10.36 -26.74
C ALA A 61 -0.94 -10.48 -25.22
N PHE A 62 -0.06 -9.80 -24.48
CA PHE A 62 -0.05 -9.80 -23.02
C PHE A 62 -1.34 -9.22 -22.43
N LYS A 63 -1.87 -8.13 -23.00
CA LYS A 63 -3.14 -7.53 -22.56
C LYS A 63 -4.33 -8.46 -22.79
N VAL A 64 -4.35 -9.16 -23.93
CA VAL A 64 -5.41 -10.14 -24.24
C VAL A 64 -5.38 -11.27 -23.22
N GLU A 65 -4.21 -11.86 -22.97
CA GLU A 65 -4.05 -12.97 -22.03
C GLU A 65 -4.44 -12.56 -20.59
N ALA A 66 -3.99 -11.38 -20.15
CA ALA A 66 -4.35 -10.87 -18.82
C ALA A 66 -5.88 -10.71 -18.67
N ARG A 67 -6.53 -10.18 -19.70
CA ARG A 67 -8.00 -10.05 -19.74
C ARG A 67 -8.70 -11.41 -19.70
N LEU A 68 -8.22 -12.41 -20.45
CA LEU A 68 -8.79 -13.76 -20.42
C LEU A 68 -8.71 -14.39 -19.03
N ARG A 69 -7.67 -14.06 -18.26
CA ARG A 69 -7.49 -14.48 -16.87
C ARG A 69 -8.21 -13.61 -15.84
N GLY A 70 -8.95 -12.59 -16.28
CA GLY A 70 -9.70 -11.69 -15.39
C GLY A 70 -8.82 -10.73 -14.58
N VAL A 71 -7.58 -10.46 -15.01
CA VAL A 71 -6.63 -9.60 -14.30
C VAL A 71 -6.23 -8.39 -15.16
N PRO A 72 -6.24 -7.15 -14.63
CA PRO A 72 -5.68 -6.00 -15.35
C PRO A 72 -4.21 -6.23 -15.70
N TYR A 73 -3.80 -5.91 -16.93
CA TYR A 73 -2.44 -6.21 -17.38
C TYR A 73 -1.36 -5.53 -16.51
N GLN A 74 -1.60 -4.31 -15.98
CA GLN A 74 -0.64 -3.69 -15.05
C GLN A 74 -0.51 -4.46 -13.74
N THR A 75 -1.61 -5.08 -13.25
CA THR A 75 -1.56 -5.96 -12.08
C THR A 75 -0.73 -7.19 -12.37
N GLN A 76 -0.86 -7.77 -13.57
CA GLN A 76 -0.03 -8.91 -13.96
C GLN A 76 1.46 -8.54 -14.06
N ILE A 77 1.80 -7.35 -14.58
CA ILE A 77 3.18 -6.84 -14.56
C ILE A 77 3.70 -6.78 -13.12
N LYS A 78 2.92 -6.19 -12.18
CA LYS A 78 3.29 -6.13 -10.76
C LYS A 78 3.47 -7.51 -10.14
N ASN A 79 2.61 -8.47 -10.48
CA ASN A 79 2.72 -9.84 -9.97
C ASN A 79 4.02 -10.52 -10.45
N LEU A 80 4.36 -10.37 -11.74
CA LEU A 80 5.61 -10.89 -12.29
C LEU A 80 6.83 -10.26 -11.61
N MET A 81 6.80 -8.95 -11.34
CA MET A 81 7.88 -8.26 -10.61
C MET A 81 8.05 -8.83 -9.20
N ARG A 82 6.96 -9.05 -8.45
CA ARG A 82 7.01 -9.63 -7.10
C ARG A 82 7.55 -11.06 -7.12
N GLN A 83 7.04 -11.89 -8.03
CA GLN A 83 7.48 -13.28 -8.18
C GLN A 83 8.97 -13.37 -8.52
N TRP A 84 9.44 -12.48 -9.40
CA TRP A 84 10.86 -12.42 -9.77
C TRP A 84 11.76 -12.07 -8.58
N LEU A 85 11.37 -11.10 -7.74
CA LEU A 85 12.11 -10.73 -6.53
C LEU A 85 12.11 -11.84 -5.48
N GLN A 86 10.97 -12.48 -5.25
CA GLN A 86 10.85 -13.61 -4.31
C GLN A 86 11.72 -14.80 -4.74
N ALA A 87 11.77 -15.08 -6.05
CA ALA A 87 12.66 -16.11 -6.58
C ALA A 87 14.14 -15.74 -6.45
N ALA A 88 14.48 -14.45 -6.49
CA ALA A 88 15.85 -13.97 -6.28
C ALA A 88 16.29 -14.13 -4.82
N GLU A 89 15.44 -13.78 -3.85
CA GLU A 89 15.72 -13.94 -2.42
C GLU A 89 15.88 -15.41 -2.00
N ALA A 90 15.22 -16.33 -2.71
CA ALA A 90 15.34 -17.76 -2.47
C ALA A 90 16.65 -18.39 -2.98
N ARG A 91 17.53 -17.62 -3.64
CA ARG A 91 18.88 -18.07 -4.07
C ARG A 91 19.91 -17.45 -3.11
N PRO A 92 20.44 -18.21 -2.14
CA PRO A 92 21.27 -17.61 -1.09
C PRO A 92 22.63 -17.12 -1.57
N ASP A 93 23.19 -17.67 -2.66
CA ASP A 93 24.58 -17.37 -3.05
C ASP A 93 24.78 -17.53 -4.56
N GLU A 94 25.24 -16.46 -5.21
CA GLU A 94 26.07 -16.48 -6.43
C GLU A 94 27.30 -15.60 -6.18
#